data_AF-A0A921IUE9-F1
#
_entry.id   AF-A0A921IUE9-F1
#
_cell.length_a   1.000
_cell.length_b   1.000
_cell.length_c   1.000
_cell.angle_alpha   90.00
_cell.angle_beta   90.00
_cell.angle_gamma   90.00
#
_symmetry.space_group_name_H-M   'P 1'
#
loop_
_entity.id
_entity.type
_entity.pdbx_description
1 polymer ?
#
loop_
_entity_poly.entity_id
_entity_poly.type
_entity_poly.pdbx_seq_one_letter_code
_entity_poly.pdbx_strand_id
1 'polypeptide(L)'
;MSTLVVYYSPSCGNTERIAEMVADELDADIEAIETVDPYPGDYQGAVDQGKREVEHGMSVQFDSTGGDRMITLLADVERWVDSLK
;
A
#
# COMPACT_ATOMS: atom_id res chain seq x y z
N MET A 1 -20.28 -0.58 12.31
CA MET A 1 -18.87 -0.21 12.14
C MET A 1 -18.73 0.23 10.69
N SER A 2 -18.01 1.31 10.41
CA SER A 2 -17.64 1.66 9.03
C SER A 2 -16.32 0.95 8.74
N THR A 3 -16.28 0.23 7.63
CA THR A 3 -15.09 -0.49 7.13
C THR A 3 -14.57 0.30 5.94
N LEU A 4 -13.25 0.50 5.87
CA LEU A 4 -12.58 1.11 4.73
C LEU A 4 -11.61 0.09 4.13
N VAL A 5 -11.76 -0.17 2.84
CA VAL A 5 -10.82 -0.97 2.06
C VAL A 5 -9.87 -0.01 1.35
N VAL A 6 -8.59 -0.11 1.66
CA VAL A 6 -7.55 0.69 1.02
C VAL A 6 -6.66 -0.21 0.18
N TYR A 7 -6.37 0.19 -1.06
CA TYR A 7 -5.54 -0.62 -1.96
C TYR A 7 -4.51 0.21 -2.72
N TYR A 8 -3.43 -0.44 -3.15
CA TYR A 8 -2.45 0.10 -4.08
C TYR A 8 -2.35 -0.82 -5.30
N SER A 9 -2.49 -0.28 -6.50
CA SER A 9 -2.50 -1.03 -7.75
C SER A 9 -1.62 -0.34 -8.80
N PRO A 10 -0.29 -0.61 -8.81
CA PRO A 10 0.66 0.10 -9.67
C PRO A 10 0.49 -0.23 -11.16
N SER A 11 -0.10 -1.38 -11.49
CA SER A 11 -0.23 -1.84 -12.86
C SER A 11 -1.34 -2.88 -13.03
N CYS A 12 -1.97 -2.85 -14.20
CA CYS A 12 -2.90 -3.86 -14.71
C CYS A 12 -4.16 -4.16 -13.86
N GLY A 13 -4.46 -3.39 -12.81
CA GLY A 13 -5.76 -3.36 -12.14
C GLY A 13 -6.16 -4.61 -11.35
N ASN A 14 -5.27 -5.60 -11.18
CA ASN A 14 -5.61 -6.84 -10.50
C ASN A 14 -5.95 -6.60 -9.02
N THR A 15 -5.14 -5.81 -8.33
CA THR A 15 -5.35 -5.50 -6.91
C THR A 15 -6.60 -4.64 -6.72
N GLU A 16 -6.81 -3.66 -7.59
CA GLU A 16 -8.02 -2.82 -7.63
C GLU A 16 -9.28 -3.69 -7.74
N ARG A 17 -9.31 -4.62 -8.70
CA ARG A 17 -10.45 -5.49 -8.92
C ARG A 17 -10.77 -6.39 -7.71
N ILE A 18 -9.75 -6.87 -6.99
CA ILE A 18 -9.96 -7.65 -5.76
C ILE A 18 -10.47 -6.73 -4.63
N ALA A 19 -9.92 -5.53 -4.52
CA ALA A 19 -10.34 -4.56 -3.51
C ALA A 19 -11.81 -4.15 -3.68
N GLU A 20 -12.25 -3.93 -4.92
CA GLU A 20 -13.66 -3.67 -5.26
C GLU A 20 -14.57 -4.82 -4.81
N MET A 21 -14.18 -6.07 -5.10
CA MET A 21 -14.95 -7.26 -4.67
C MET A 21 -15.07 -7.37 -3.16
N VAL A 22 -13.98 -7.06 -2.43
CA VAL A 22 -13.96 -7.08 -0.96
C VAL A 22 -14.81 -5.95 -0.39
N ALA A 23 -14.74 -4.75 -0.97
CA ALA A 23 -15.52 -3.62 -0.53
C ALA A 23 -17.03 -3.85 -0.70
N ASP A 24 -17.44 -4.43 -1.84
CA ASP A 24 -18.83 -4.79 -2.13
C ASP A 24 -19.37 -5.83 -1.14
N GLU A 25 -18.62 -6.90 -0.87
CA GLU A 25 -19.01 -7.95 0.08
C GLU A 25 -19.14 -7.41 1.52
N LEU A 26 -18.34 -6.41 1.88
CA LEU A 26 -18.31 -5.84 3.23
C LEU A 26 -19.21 -4.60 3.42
N ASP A 27 -19.89 -4.14 2.36
CA ASP A 27 -20.58 -2.84 2.32
C ASP A 27 -19.68 -1.71 2.85
N ALA A 28 -18.44 -1.69 2.35
CA ALA A 28 -17.35 -0.85 2.83
C ALA A 28 -17.07 0.32 1.87
N ASP A 29 -16.58 1.43 2.43
CA ASP A 29 -15.96 2.48 1.64
C ASP A 29 -14.66 1.94 1.02
N ILE A 30 -14.27 2.46 -0.15
CA ILE A 30 -13.04 2.04 -0.85
C ILE A 30 -12.25 3.26 -1.30
N GLU A 31 -10.93 3.24 -1.07
CA GLU A 31 -10.02 4.30 -1.49
C GLU A 31 -8.72 3.74 -2.07
N ALA A 32 -8.22 4.40 -3.12
CA ALA A 32 -6.95 4.05 -3.76
C ALA A 32 -5.80 4.85 -3.12
N ILE A 33 -4.68 4.18 -2.86
CA ILE A 33 -3.43 4.86 -2.51
C ILE A 33 -2.79 5.38 -3.79
N GLU A 34 -2.68 6.70 -3.90
CA GLU A 34 -1.94 7.35 -4.98
C GLU A 34 -0.47 7.56 -4.57
N THR A 35 0.45 7.29 -5.49
CA THR A 35 1.86 7.65 -5.31
C THR A 35 2.05 9.13 -5.62
N VAL A 36 2.77 9.85 -4.76
CA VAL A 36 3.17 11.24 -5.02
C VAL A 36 4.01 11.33 -6.30
N ASP A 37 4.94 10.39 -6.48
CA ASP A 37 5.74 10.23 -7.69
C ASP A 37 5.43 8.89 -8.35
N PRO A 38 4.80 8.86 -9.55
CA PRO A 38 4.45 7.61 -10.23
C PRO A 38 5.67 6.73 -10.50
N TYR A 39 5.54 5.43 -10.21
CA TYR A 39 6.57 4.46 -10.55
C TYR A 39 6.75 4.39 -12.08
N PRO A 40 8.00 4.37 -12.59
CA PRO A 40 8.24 4.25 -14.01
C PRO A 40 7.74 2.90 -14.53
N GLY A 41 7.27 2.90 -15.78
CA GLY A 41 6.65 1.73 -16.41
C GLY A 41 7.63 0.59 -16.72
N ASP A 42 8.93 0.83 -16.62
CA ASP A 42 9.94 -0.21 -16.74
C ASP A 42 10.29 -0.81 -15.36
N TYR A 43 10.44 -2.13 -15.32
CA TYR A 43 10.65 -2.87 -14.09
C TYR A 43 11.88 -2.39 -13.31
N GLN A 44 12.97 -2.06 -14.00
CA GLN A 44 14.22 -1.69 -13.35
C GLN A 44 14.12 -0.31 -12.70
N GLY A 45 13.51 0.66 -13.39
CA GLY A 45 13.23 1.98 -12.84
C GLY A 45 12.33 1.90 -11.61
N ALA A 46 11.33 1.02 -11.62
CA ALA A 46 10.42 0.82 -10.50
C ALA A 46 11.17 0.26 -9.27
N VAL A 47 12.05 -0.72 -9.49
CA VAL A 47 12.92 -1.27 -8.44
C VAL A 47 13.87 -0.19 -7.89
N ASP A 48 14.46 0.62 -8.76
CA ASP A 48 15.41 1.65 -8.34
C ASP A 48 14.72 2.80 -7.59
N GLN A 49 13.48 3.15 -7.97
CA GLN A 49 12.65 4.08 -7.20
C GLN A 49 12.30 3.53 -5.82
N GLY A 50 11.81 2.29 -5.75
CA GLY A 50 11.48 1.64 -4.47
C GLY A 50 12.68 1.60 -3.52
N LYS A 51 13.89 1.30 -4.01
CA LYS A 51 15.11 1.37 -3.20
C LYS A 51 15.36 2.77 -2.63
N ARG A 52 15.22 3.82 -3.45
CA ARG A 52 15.40 5.20 -2.97
C ARG A 52 14.38 5.57 -1.92
N GLU A 53 13.11 5.20 -2.09
CA GLU A 53 12.03 5.49 -1.13
C GLU A 53 12.28 4.83 0.24
N VAL A 54 12.75 3.57 0.22
CA VAL A 54 13.18 2.84 1.42
C VAL A 54 14.38 3.52 2.09
N GLU A 55 15.40 3.89 1.31
CA GLU A 55 16.61 4.56 1.83
C GLU A 55 16.34 5.95 2.41
N HIS A 56 15.32 6.66 1.90
CA HIS A 56 14.93 8.00 2.37
C HIS A 56 13.89 7.97 3.50
N GLY A 57 13.56 6.79 4.05
CA GLY A 57 12.76 6.63 5.26
C GLY A 57 11.27 6.95 5.08
N MET A 58 10.77 6.94 3.86
CA MET A 58 9.39 7.30 3.55
C MET A 58 8.60 6.05 3.15
N SER A 59 8.21 5.22 4.12
CA SER A 59 7.07 4.26 4.04
C SER A 59 7.05 3.22 5.16
N VAL A 60 5.84 2.74 5.49
CA VAL A 60 5.62 1.46 6.16
C VAL A 60 6.16 0.34 5.25
N GLN A 61 7.07 -0.47 5.79
CA GLN A 61 7.78 -1.54 5.11
C GLN A 61 7.08 -2.88 5.32
N PHE A 62 6.89 -3.61 4.22
CA PHE A 62 6.30 -4.94 4.22
C PHE A 62 7.31 -5.98 3.72
N ASP A 63 7.22 -7.20 4.24
CA ASP A 63 7.98 -8.34 3.72
C ASP A 63 7.43 -8.75 2.35
N SER A 64 8.20 -8.54 1.29
CA SER A 64 7.81 -8.88 -0.08
C SER A 64 7.82 -10.39 -0.37
N THR A 65 8.18 -11.25 0.60
CA THR A 65 8.19 -12.71 0.42
C THR A 65 6.83 -13.38 0.66
N GLY A 66 5.80 -12.60 1.00
CA GLY A 66 4.43 -13.10 1.19
C GLY A 66 4.18 -13.82 2.53
N GLY A 67 5.09 -13.65 3.50
CA GLY A 67 4.90 -14.08 4.88
C GLY A 67 4.06 -13.09 5.71
N ASP A 68 3.80 -13.45 6.97
CA ASP A 68 3.07 -12.63 7.95
C ASP A 68 3.97 -11.64 8.71
N ARG A 69 5.26 -11.59 8.37
CA ARG A 69 6.25 -10.76 9.06
C ARG A 69 6.15 -9.31 8.61
N MET A 70 5.84 -8.42 9.56
CA MET A 70 5.98 -6.99 9.34
C MET A 70 7.45 -6.56 9.46
N ILE A 71 7.93 -5.75 8.50
CA ILE A 71 9.27 -5.14 8.58
C ILE A 71 9.21 -3.85 9.40
N THR A 72 8.19 -3.01 9.18
CA THR A 72 7.87 -1.92 10.10
C THR A 72 7.10 -2.45 11.30
N LEU A 73 7.50 -2.06 12.51
CA LEU A 73 6.81 -2.49 13.73
C LEU A 73 5.36 -2.01 13.73
N LEU A 74 4.44 -2.86 14.18
CA LEU A 74 3.01 -2.52 14.23
C LEU A 74 2.75 -1.20 14.96
N ALA A 75 3.43 -0.95 16.07
CA ALA A 75 3.30 0.29 16.84
C ALA A 75 3.70 1.56 16.04
N ASP A 76 4.61 1.43 15.08
CA ASP A 76 5.00 2.53 14.20
C ASP A 76 3.95 2.77 13.13
N VAL A 77 3.32 1.69 12.63
CA VAL A 77 2.18 1.77 11.71
C VAL A 77 0.97 2.42 12.39
N GLU A 78 0.63 1.99 13.61
CA GLU A 78 -0.48 2.55 14.39
C GLU A 78 -0.30 4.05 14.63
N ARG A 79 0.91 4.47 15.00
CA ARG A 79 1.26 5.88 15.19
C ARG A 79 1.15 6.70 13.91
N TRP A 80 1.52 6.13 12.77
CA TRP A 80 1.33 6.79 11.47
C TRP A 80 -0.15 6.90 11.11
N VAL A 81 -0.94 5.85 11.30
CA VAL A 81 -2.41 5.87 11.08
C VAL A 81 -3.07 6.94 11.94
N ASP A 82 -2.68 7.08 13.20
CA ASP A 82 -3.21 8.11 14.09
C ASP A 82 -2.84 9.54 13.66
N SER A 83 -1.72 9.73 12.97
CA SER A 83 -1.32 11.06 12.46
C SER A 83 -2.14 11.56 11.27
N LEU A 84 -2.93 10.69 10.63
CA LEU A 84 -3.79 11.02 9.49
C LEU A 84 -5.15 11.59 9.92
N LYS A 85 -5.47 11.56 11.22
CA LYS A 85 -6.68 12.16 11.81
C LYS A 85 -6.47 13.63 12.14
#